data_AF-A0A7W1ANW6-F1
#
_entry.id   AF-A0A7W1ANW6-F1
#
_cell.length_a   1.000
_cell.length_b   1.000
_cell.length_c   1.000
_cell.angle_alpha   90.00
_cell.angle_beta   90.00
_cell.angle_gamma   90.00
#
_symmetry.space_group_name_H-M   'P 1'
#
loop_
_entity.id
_entity.type
_entity.pdbx_description
1 polymer ?
#
loop_
_entity_poly.entity_id
_entity_poly.type
_entity_poly.pdbx_seq_one_letter_code
_entity_poly.pdbx_strand_id
1 'polypeptide(L)' 'MPRYLVERSFPNGLALPPTPEGASVCRAVIDRNAEGQVTWIHSYVTPDRTRTYCIYDAP' A
#
# COMPACT_ATOMS: atom_id res chain seq x y z
N MET A 1 10.04 16.13 -4.39
CA MET A 1 9.16 14.95 -4.37
C MET A 1 7.94 15.29 -3.53
N PRO A 2 6.82 15.66 -4.17
CA PRO A 2 5.55 15.79 -3.47
C PRO A 2 5.18 14.51 -2.70
N ARG A 3 4.41 14.69 -1.62
CA ARG A 3 3.88 13.61 -0.79
C ARG A 3 2.38 13.50 -1.00
N TYR A 4 1.93 12.28 -1.28
CA TYR A 4 0.54 11.96 -1.57
C TYR A 4 -0.03 11.02 -0.51
N LEU A 5 -1.29 11.28 -0.14
CA LEU A 5 -2.12 10.32 0.58
C LEU A 5 -3.13 9.74 -0.43
N VAL A 6 -3.12 8.43 -0.58
CA VAL A 6 -4.02 7.70 -1.47
C VAL A 6 -4.96 6.84 -0.64
N GLU A 7 -6.25 7.11 -0.73
CA GLU A 7 -7.30 6.27 -0.16
C GLU A 7 -7.71 5.17 -1.14
N ARG A 8 -7.89 3.95 -0.64
CA ARG A 8 -8.43 2.82 -1.41
C ARG A 8 -9.47 2.05 -0.59
N SER A 9 -10.49 1.57 -1.30
CA SER A 9 -11.60 0.78 -0.73
C SER A 9 -11.49 -0.68 -1.13
N PHE A 10 -11.72 -1.58 -0.16
CA PHE A 10 -11.70 -3.03 -0.31
C PHE A 10 -13.03 -3.58 0.21
N PRO A 11 -14.07 -3.71 -0.65
CA PRO A 11 -15.41 -4.14 -0.22
C PRO A 11 -15.43 -5.50 0.48
N ASN A 12 -14.49 -6.38 0.13
CA ASN A 12 -14.33 -7.72 0.69
C ASN A 12 -13.19 -7.81 1.73
N GLY A 13 -12.71 -6.66 2.20
CA GLY A 13 -11.55 -6.56 3.10
C GLY A 13 -10.20 -6.68 2.39
N LEU A 14 -9.18 -6.08 2.98
CA LEU A 14 -7.79 -6.19 2.53
C LEU A 14 -7.24 -7.59 2.84
N ALA A 15 -6.95 -8.36 1.80
CA ALA A 15 -6.35 -9.69 1.89
C ALA A 15 -4.80 -9.63 1.99
N LEU A 16 -4.29 -8.89 2.96
CA LEU A 16 -2.85 -8.72 3.16
C LEU A 16 -2.46 -9.09 4.61
N PRO A 17 -2.16 -10.37 4.87
CA PRO A 17 -1.83 -10.82 6.22
C PRO A 17 -0.39 -10.42 6.60
N PRO A 18 -0.08 -10.18 7.89
CA PRO A 18 1.29 -9.92 8.36
C PRO A 18 2.10 -11.23 8.45
N THR A 19 2.17 -11.97 7.35
CA THR A 19 2.89 -13.24 7.21
C THR A 19 4.01 -13.10 6.16
N PRO A 20 4.95 -14.05 6.07
CA PRO A 20 5.97 -14.04 5.02
C PRO A 20 5.40 -13.97 3.59
N GLU A 21 4.23 -14.60 3.36
CA GLU A 21 3.51 -14.51 2.09
C GLU A 21 2.96 -13.11 1.85
N GLY A 22 2.42 -12.45 2.88
CA GLY A 22 2.04 -11.04 2.78
C GLY A 22 3.23 -10.13 2.46
N ALA A 23 4.42 -10.45 2.98
CA ALA A 23 5.63 -9.71 2.68
C ALA A 23 6.07 -9.86 1.20
N SER A 24 5.82 -10.99 0.55
CA SER A 24 6.11 -11.16 -0.88
C SER A 24 5.16 -10.33 -1.75
N VAL A 25 3.87 -10.26 -1.38
CA VAL A 25 2.88 -9.39 -2.02
C VAL A 25 3.29 -7.91 -1.87
N CYS A 26 3.71 -7.49 -0.68
CA CYS A 26 4.23 -6.13 -0.46
C CYS A 26 5.44 -5.81 -1.34
N ARG A 27 6.37 -6.76 -1.52
CA ARG A 27 7.54 -6.57 -2.41
C ARG A 27 7.12 -6.35 -3.85
N ALA A 28 6.19 -7.15 -4.38
CA ALA A 28 5.68 -6.95 -5.73
C ALA A 28 5.06 -5.55 -5.93
N VAL A 29 4.38 -5.01 -4.91
CA VAL A 29 3.84 -3.64 -4.93
C VAL A 29 4.96 -2.60 -4.95
N ILE A 30 6.02 -2.79 -4.15
CA ILE A 30 7.20 -1.91 -4.13
C ILE A 30 7.87 -1.89 -5.51
N ASP A 31 8.14 -3.07 -6.07
CA ASP A 31 8.81 -3.21 -7.36
C ASP A 31 8.03 -2.49 -8.48
N ARG A 32 6.71 -2.70 -8.52
CA ARG A 32 5.84 -2.03 -9.49
C ARG A 32 5.80 -0.51 -9.32
N ASN A 33 5.81 -0.01 -8.07
CA ASN A 33 5.84 1.42 -7.80
C ASN A 33 7.17 2.06 -8.23
N ALA A 34 8.28 1.35 -8.06
CA ALA A 34 9.60 1.83 -8.41
C ALA A 34 9.75 2.12 -9.92
N GLU A 35 9.04 1.38 -10.78
CA GLU A 35 8.97 1.65 -12.23
C GLU A 35 8.46 3.07 -12.56
N GLY A 36 7.61 3.63 -11.68
CA GLY A 36 7.09 4.99 -11.79
C GLY A 36 7.79 6.02 -10.89
N GLN A 37 8.95 5.67 -10.32
CA GLN A 37 9.66 6.49 -9.33
C GLN A 37 8.81 6.83 -8.08
N VAL A 38 7.89 5.94 -7.74
CA VAL A 38 7.01 6.09 -6.58
C VAL A 38 7.57 5.29 -5.40
N THR A 39 7.72 5.94 -4.25
CA THR A 39 8.17 5.31 -3.01
C THR A 39 6.99 5.14 -2.06
N TRP A 40 6.70 3.89 -1.66
CA TRP A 40 5.72 3.60 -0.61
C TRP A 40 6.35 3.81 0.78
N ILE A 41 5.82 4.77 1.53
CA ILE A 41 6.38 5.16 2.83
C ILE A 41 5.74 4.35 3.96
N HIS A 42 4.41 4.38 4.04
CA HIS A 42 3.65 3.73 5.09
C HIS A 42 2.17 3.61 4.71
N SER A 43 1.42 2.71 5.36
CA SER A 43 -0.03 2.60 5.20
C SER A 43 -0.74 2.39 6.53
N TYR A 44 -1.90 3.01 6.64
CA TYR A 44 -2.90 2.70 7.66
C TYR A 44 -4.01 1.84 7.07
N VAL A 45 -4.58 0.96 7.89
CA VAL A 45 -5.71 0.10 7.52
C VAL A 45 -6.77 0.26 8.59
N THR A 46 -8.04 0.40 8.20
CA THR A 46 -9.14 0.44 9.17
C THR A 46 -9.29 -0.91 9.88
N PRO A 47 -9.86 -0.96 11.11
CA PRO A 47 -10.00 -2.21 11.85
C PRO A 47 -10.80 -3.31 11.10
N ASP A 48 -11.80 -2.91 10.32
CA ASP A 48 -12.61 -3.78 9.45
C ASP A 48 -11.92 -4.17 8.13
N ARG A 49 -10.72 -3.62 7.88
CA ARG A 49 -9.90 -3.81 6.69
C ARG A 49 -10.56 -3.38 5.38
N THR A 50 -11.61 -2.56 5.42
CA THR A 50 -12.32 -2.11 4.20
C THR A 50 -11.73 -0.87 3.56
N ARG A 51 -10.87 -0.13 4.27
CA ARG A 51 -10.15 1.03 3.73
C ARG A 51 -8.67 1.01 4.08
N THR A 52 -7.86 1.54 3.16
CA THR A 52 -6.45 1.83 3.39
C THR A 52 -6.12 3.27 3.06
N TYR A 53 -5.19 3.84 3.80
CA TYR A 53 -4.60 5.15 3.54
C TYR A 53 -3.10 4.96 3.36
N CYS A 54 -2.63 5.03 2.12
CA CYS A 54 -1.24 4.82 1.76
C CYS A 54 -0.53 6.15 1.52
N ILE A 55 0.65 6.32 2.13
CA ILE A 55 1.51 7.49 1.95
C ILE A 55 2.59 7.15 0.93
N TYR A 56 2.70 7.99 -0.10
CA TYR A 56 3.72 7.86 -1.15
C TYR A 56 4.48 9.16 -1.36
N ASP A 57 5.76 9.03 -1.71
CA ASP A 57 6.52 10.09 -2.36
C ASP A 57 6.63 9.77 -3.86
N ALA A 58 6.36 10.74 -4.74
CA ALA A 58 6.42 10.58 -6.19
C ALA A 58 6.85 11.90 -6.87
N PRO A 59 7.23 11.89 -8.17
CA PRO A 59 7.49 13.10 -8.95
C PRO A 59 6.29 14.03 -9.08
#